data_AF-A0A662MQF7-F1
#
_entry.id   AF-A0A662MQF7-F1
#
_cell.length_a   1.000
_cell.length_b   1.000
_cell.length_c   1.000
_cell.angle_alpha   90.00
_cell.angle_beta   90.00
_cell.angle_gamma   90.00
#
_symmetry.space_group_name_H-M   'P 1'
#
loop_
_entity.id
_entity.type
_entity.pdbx_description
1 polymer ?
#
loop_
_entity_poly.entity_id
_entity_poly.type
_entity_poly.pdbx_seq_one_letter_code
_entity_poly.pdbx_strand_id
1 'polypeptide(L)'
;MAGKEEQLLQRAEVKLAEGDFKGAYRDFKTLSKKMPEDPRVFFGLAEAALGNPEVSAQEILLSYRRAVELDPENPLYLTSYGNYCLETGMLDRAEELYRRAAE
;
A
#
# COMPACT_ATOMS: atom_id res chain seq x y z
N MET A 1 15.53 18.79 3.10
CA MET A 1 15.59 17.94 1.89
C MET A 1 14.33 17.07 1.81
N ALA A 2 13.14 17.67 1.81
CA ALA A 2 11.86 16.94 1.77
C ALA A 2 11.15 17.06 0.40
N GLY A 3 11.57 18.02 -0.43
CA GLY A 3 10.89 18.30 -1.70
C GLY A 3 11.12 17.25 -2.79
N LYS A 4 12.25 16.54 -2.80
CA LYS A 4 12.53 15.55 -3.86
C LYS A 4 11.78 14.25 -3.62
N GLU A 5 11.73 13.81 -2.37
CA GLU A 5 10.95 12.65 -1.93
C GLU A 5 9.45 12.88 -2.15
N GLU A 6 8.92 14.04 -1.76
CA GLU A 6 7.51 14.37 -1.97
C GLU A 6 7.15 14.49 -3.47
N GLN A 7 8.04 15.06 -4.30
CA GLN A 7 7.87 15.06 -5.76
C GLN A 7 7.84 13.65 -6.35
N LEU A 8 8.68 12.76 -5.82
CA LEU A 8 8.70 11.36 -6.25
C LEU A 8 7.43 10.62 -5.77
N LEU A 9 6.91 10.95 -4.59
CA LEU A 9 5.63 10.45 -4.09
C LEU A 9 4.48 10.87 -5.01
N GLN A 10 4.37 12.16 -5.30
CA GLN A 10 3.35 12.68 -6.22
C GLN A 10 3.46 12.02 -7.61
N ARG A 11 4.67 11.81 -8.11
CA ARG A 11 4.88 11.09 -9.38
C ARG A 11 4.40 9.63 -9.31
N ALA A 12 4.67 8.95 -8.20
CA ALA A 12 4.23 7.57 -8.00
C ALA A 12 2.70 7.47 -7.96
N GLU A 13 2.04 8.40 -7.27
CA GLU A 13 0.58 8.52 -7.20
C GLU A 13 -0.05 8.80 -8.57
N VAL A 14 0.53 9.70 -9.36
CA VAL A 14 0.06 9.99 -10.73
C VAL A 14 0.16 8.73 -11.60
N LYS A 15 1.30 8.03 -11.56
CA LYS A 15 1.47 6.78 -12.32
C LYS A 15 0.46 5.71 -11.90
N LEU A 16 0.18 5.63 -10.60
CA LEU A 16 -0.82 4.71 -10.08
C LEU A 16 -2.21 5.04 -10.64
N ALA A 17 -2.59 6.32 -10.64
CA ALA A 17 -3.85 6.79 -11.22
C ALA A 17 -3.94 6.58 -12.74
N GLU A 18 -2.81 6.64 -13.45
CA GLU A 18 -2.72 6.36 -14.90
C GLU A 18 -2.72 4.86 -15.23
N GLY A 19 -2.66 3.97 -14.22
CA GLY A 19 -2.56 2.53 -14.42
C GLY A 19 -1.16 2.04 -14.78
N ASP A 20 -0.13 2.90 -14.71
CA ASP A 20 1.28 2.48 -14.78
C ASP A 20 1.71 1.86 -13.45
N PHE A 21 1.11 0.70 -13.13
CA PHE A 21 1.37 -0.04 -11.90
C PHE A 21 2.85 -0.41 -11.74
N LYS A 22 3.52 -0.78 -12.83
CA LYS A 22 4.94 -1.14 -12.82
C LYS A 22 5.84 0.07 -12.53
N GLY A 23 5.54 1.22 -13.13
CA GLY A 23 6.27 2.46 -12.88
C GLY A 23 6.00 3.03 -11.49
N ALA A 24 4.74 3.01 -11.04
CA ALA A 24 4.35 3.40 -9.68
C ALA A 24 5.06 2.54 -8.63
N TYR A 25 5.05 1.21 -8.83
CA TYR A 25 5.70 0.25 -7.93
C TYR A 25 7.19 0.54 -7.77
N ARG A 26 7.91 0.84 -8.86
CA ARG A 26 9.34 1.20 -8.80
C ARG A 26 9.60 2.48 -8.00
N ASP A 27 8.73 3.47 -8.15
CA ASP A 27 8.85 4.73 -7.43
C ASP A 27 8.54 4.55 -5.94
N PHE A 28 7.44 3.88 -5.60
CA PHE A 28 7.10 3.52 -4.22
C PHE A 28 8.16 2.64 -3.56
N LYS A 29 8.80 1.73 -4.30
CA LYS A 29 9.90 0.90 -3.77
C LYS A 29 11.16 1.72 -3.46
N THR A 30 11.36 2.81 -4.20
CA THR A 30 12.44 3.76 -3.90
C THR A 30 12.08 4.62 -2.69
N LEU A 31 10.82 5.06 -2.62
CA LEU A 31 10.30 5.84 -1.50
C LEU A 31 10.31 5.04 -0.20
N SER A 32 10.04 3.73 -0.22
CA SER A 32 10.01 2.92 1.02
C SER A 32 11.37 2.83 1.72
N LYS A 33 12.46 3.05 0.98
CA LYS A 33 13.82 3.17 1.53
C LYS A 33 14.14 4.57 2.03
N LYS A 34 13.53 5.60 1.44
CA LYS A 34 13.78 7.02 1.73
C LYS A 34 12.87 7.57 2.83
N MET A 35 11.66 7.04 2.92
CA MET A 35 10.60 7.41 3.85
C MET A 35 10.01 6.14 4.50
N PRO A 36 10.82 5.39 5.29
CA PRO A 36 10.43 4.09 5.86
C PRO A 36 9.37 4.19 6.98
N GLU A 37 9.03 5.41 7.40
CA GLU A 37 8.04 5.71 8.44
C GLU A 37 6.78 6.38 7.87
N ASP A 38 6.72 6.59 6.55
CA ASP A 38 5.55 7.18 5.91
C ASP A 38 4.56 6.08 5.46
N PRO A 39 3.38 5.95 6.08
CA PRO A 39 2.42 4.90 5.75
C PRO A 39 1.90 5.02 4.31
N ARG A 40 1.84 6.24 3.75
CA ARG A 40 1.36 6.50 2.38
C ARG A 40 2.20 5.74 1.36
N VAL A 41 3.49 5.62 1.62
CA VAL A 41 4.45 4.94 0.74
C VAL A 41 4.18 3.44 0.68
N PHE A 42 3.92 2.80 1.82
CA PHE A 42 3.66 1.36 1.87
C PHE A 42 2.27 1.02 1.36
N PHE A 43 1.29 1.89 1.60
CA PHE A 43 -0.03 1.78 1.00
C PHE A 43 0.06 1.87 -0.53
N GLY A 44 0.68 2.92 -1.06
CA GLY A 44 0.86 3.09 -2.50
C GLY A 44 1.71 1.97 -3.13
N LEU A 45 2.69 1.41 -2.41
CA LEU A 45 3.45 0.24 -2.85
C LEU A 45 2.54 -0.99 -3.02
N ALA A 46 1.62 -1.22 -2.08
CA ALA A 46 0.64 -2.30 -2.14
C ALA A 46 -0.35 -2.10 -3.31
N GLU A 47 -0.95 -0.91 -3.43
CA GLU A 47 -1.89 -0.59 -4.52
C GLU A 47 -1.22 -0.72 -5.91
N ALA A 48 0.01 -0.24 -6.05
CA ALA A 48 0.78 -0.41 -7.28
C ALA A 48 1.16 -1.88 -7.55
N ALA A 49 1.34 -2.68 -6.51
CA ALA A 49 1.65 -4.09 -6.64
C ALA A 49 0.43 -4.93 -7.09
N LEU A 50 -0.80 -4.55 -6.70
CA LEU A 50 -2.03 -5.25 -7.13
C LEU A 50 -2.17 -5.29 -8.65
N GLY A 51 -1.88 -4.19 -9.33
CA GLY A 51 -1.91 -4.11 -10.79
C GLY A 51 -0.62 -4.56 -11.49
N ASN A 52 0.37 -5.05 -10.74
CA ASN A 52 1.65 -5.49 -11.28
C ASN A 52 1.81 -7.02 -11.15
N PRO A 53 1.63 -7.79 -12.25
CA PRO A 53 1.67 -9.27 -12.20
C PRO A 53 3.05 -9.84 -11.84
N GLU A 54 4.10 -9.03 -11.84
CA GLU A 54 5.45 -9.44 -11.43
C GLU A 54 5.61 -9.49 -9.89
N VAL A 55 4.68 -8.91 -9.14
CA VAL A 55 4.77 -8.83 -7.67
C VAL A 55 4.01 -9.97 -7.03
N SER A 56 4.66 -10.65 -6.08
CA SER A 56 4.06 -11.78 -5.37
C SER A 56 2.96 -11.32 -4.40
N ALA A 57 1.99 -12.20 -4.15
CA ALA A 57 0.94 -11.96 -3.16
C ALA A 57 1.50 -11.66 -1.76
N GLN A 58 2.61 -12.31 -1.39
CA GLN A 58 3.28 -12.08 -0.12
C GLN A 58 3.83 -10.65 0.02
N GLU A 59 4.36 -10.08 -1.07
CA GLU A 59 4.91 -8.72 -1.05
C GLU A 59 3.81 -7.64 -0.98
N ILE A 60 2.66 -7.89 -1.62
CA ILE A 60 1.46 -7.07 -1.47
C ILE A 60 0.99 -7.08 -0.01
N LEU A 61 0.86 -8.28 0.58
CA LEU A 61 0.43 -8.47 1.96
C LEU A 61 1.34 -7.73 2.96
N LEU A 62 2.65 -7.84 2.78
CA LEU A 62 3.63 -7.18 3.65
C LEU A 62 3.56 -5.65 3.52
N SER A 63 3.30 -5.14 2.31
CA SER A 63 3.17 -3.69 2.07
C SER A 63 1.93 -3.11 2.76
N TYR A 64 0.77 -3.77 2.63
CA TYR A 64 -0.43 -3.37 3.37
C TYR A 64 -0.26 -3.45 4.89
N ARG A 65 0.31 -4.57 5.37
CA ARG A 65 0.59 -4.73 6.79
C ARG A 65 1.45 -3.58 7.31
N ARG A 66 2.50 -3.20 6.59
CA ARG A 66 3.38 -2.11 7.00
C ARG A 66 2.68 -0.76 7.03
N ALA A 67 1.78 -0.49 6.09
CA ALA A 67 0.96 0.73 6.11
C ALA A 67 0.07 0.79 7.37
N VAL A 68 -0.60 -0.32 7.71
CA VAL A 68 -1.44 -0.43 8.92
C VAL A 68 -0.61 -0.43 10.21
N GLU A 69 0.61 -0.96 10.22
CA GLU A 69 1.50 -0.87 11.39
C GLU A 69 1.95 0.57 11.68
N LEU A 70 2.13 1.38 10.64
CA LEU A 70 2.55 2.78 10.74
C LEU A 70 1.37 3.71 11.06
N ASP A 71 0.17 3.39 10.59
CA ASP A 71 -1.06 4.13 10.85
C ASP A 71 -2.23 3.15 11.10
N PRO A 72 -2.37 2.66 12.35
CA PRO A 72 -3.27 1.55 12.69
C PRO A 72 -4.74 1.92 12.79
N GLU A 73 -5.07 3.20 12.80
CA GLU A 73 -6.43 3.73 12.94
C GLU A 73 -6.97 4.27 11.60
N ASN A 74 -6.19 4.17 10.52
CA ASN A 74 -6.60 4.66 9.22
C ASN A 74 -7.62 3.72 8.56
N PRO A 75 -8.89 4.11 8.41
CA PRO A 75 -9.93 3.24 7.89
C PRO A 75 -9.67 2.86 6.43
N LEU A 76 -8.99 3.72 5.66
CA LEU A 76 -8.63 3.43 4.27
C LEU A 76 -7.64 2.26 4.21
N TYR A 77 -6.58 2.31 5.01
CA TYR A 77 -5.54 1.25 5.01
C TYR A 77 -6.09 -0.07 5.53
N LEU A 78 -6.90 -0.02 6.58
CA LEU A 78 -7.57 -1.20 7.13
C LEU A 78 -8.53 -1.82 6.10
N THR A 79 -9.35 -1.01 5.44
CA THR A 79 -10.32 -1.49 4.44
C THR A 79 -9.62 -2.07 3.22
N SER A 80 -8.63 -1.40 2.64
CA SER A 80 -7.90 -1.94 1.47
C SER A 80 -7.13 -3.21 1.81
N TYR A 81 -6.50 -3.27 2.98
CA TYR A 81 -5.85 -4.50 3.44
C TYR A 81 -6.88 -5.63 3.65
N GLY A 82 -8.04 -5.30 4.22
CA GLY A 82 -9.17 -6.23 4.37
C GLY A 82 -9.67 -6.76 3.04
N ASN A 83 -9.84 -5.89 2.04
CA ASN A 83 -10.24 -6.27 0.67
C ASN A 83 -9.25 -7.25 0.06
N TYR A 84 -7.95 -6.97 0.18
CA TYR A 84 -6.93 -7.88 -0.32
C TYR A 84 -6.95 -9.24 0.40
N CYS A 85 -7.13 -9.24 1.72
CA CYS A 85 -7.29 -10.48 2.50
C CYS A 85 -8.53 -11.26 2.04
N LEU A 86 -9.65 -10.59 1.79
CA LEU A 86 -10.88 -11.21 1.31
C LEU A 86 -10.68 -11.87 -0.06
N GLU A 87 -10.08 -11.15 -1.01
CA GLU A 87 -9.80 -11.64 -2.37
C GLU A 87 -8.85 -12.83 -2.39
N THR A 88 -7.92 -12.89 -1.43
CA THR A 88 -6.93 -13.97 -1.30
C THR A 88 -7.38 -15.12 -0.38
N GLY A 89 -8.63 -15.08 0.12
CA GLY A 89 -9.23 -16.14 0.93
C GLY A 89 -8.83 -16.12 2.42
N MET A 90 -8.17 -15.07 2.89
CA MET A 90 -7.82 -14.85 4.30
C MET A 90 -8.99 -14.24 5.07
N LEU A 91 -10.12 -14.96 5.13
CA LEU A 91 -11.41 -14.46 5.62
C LEU A 91 -11.35 -13.94 7.06
N ASP A 92 -10.73 -14.69 7.97
CA ASP A 92 -10.61 -14.31 9.39
C ASP A 92 -9.88 -12.96 9.53
N ARG A 93 -8.84 -12.75 8.72
CA ARG A 93 -8.05 -11.51 8.74
C ARG A 93 -8.82 -10.35 8.14
N ALA A 94 -9.57 -10.59 7.06
CA ALA A 94 -10.43 -9.58 6.46
C ALA A 94 -11.49 -9.09 7.46
N GLU A 95 -12.15 -10.01 8.18
CA GLU A 95 -13.16 -9.66 9.19
C GLU A 95 -12.56 -8.80 10.32
N GLU A 96 -11.39 -9.20 10.85
CA GLU A 96 -10.67 -8.43 11.88
C GLU A 96 -10.37 -6.99 11.40
N LEU A 97 -9.88 -6.85 10.18
CA LEU A 97 -9.51 -5.55 9.61
C LEU A 97 -10.73 -4.67 9.36
N TYR A 98 -11.83 -5.23 8.84
CA TYR A 98 -13.07 -4.48 8.64
C TYR A 98 -13.71 -4.04 9.95
N ARG A 99 -13.65 -4.88 10.99
CA ARG A 99 -14.15 -4.50 12.32
C ARG A 99 -13.38 -3.30 12.86
N ARG A 100 -12.05 -3.35 12.80
CA ARG A 100 -11.20 -2.22 13.19
C ARG A 100 -11.45 -0.96 12.35
N ALA A 101 -11.80 -1.10 11.09
CA ALA A 101 -12.09 0.05 10.22
C ALA A 101 -13.43 0.74 10.53
N ALA A 102 -14.33 0.06 11.24
CA ALA A 102 -15.67 0.54 11.57
C ALA A 102 -15.85 0.99 13.03
N GLU A 103 -14.81 0.82 13.86
CA GLU A 103 -14.72 1.33 15.24
C GLU A 103 -14.45 2.85 15.24
#